data_AF-A0A1H4FS10-F1
#
_entry.id   AF-A0A1H4FS10-F1
#
_cell.length_a   1.000
_cell.length_b   1.000
_cell.length_c   1.000
_cell.angle_alpha   90.00
_cell.angle_beta   90.00
_cell.angle_gamma   90.00
#
_symmetry.space_group_name_H-M   'P 1'
#
loop_
_entity.id
_entity.type
_entity.pdbx_description
1 polymer ?
#
loop_
_entity_poly.entity_id
_entity_poly.type
_entity_poly.pdbx_seq_one_letter_code
_entity_poly.pdbx_strand_id
1 'polypeptide(L)'
;MAESFSTTSRFFDNKFYPRGFSRHGDFTIKEAQLLERHGHAMHELDIGKRQPSTDEEIQFLAVCHGERKPETELEKIWIKYTTRVRRPKRFHTLSGGKPQMDTVEEFTESED
;
A
#
# COMPACT_ATOMS: atom_id res chain seq x y z
N MET A 1 -12.79 -19.94 9.28
CA MET A 1 -12.28 -18.75 8.55
C MET A 1 -10.77 -18.83 8.65
N ALA A 2 -10.05 -18.93 7.52
CA ALA A 2 -8.60 -18.97 7.55
C ALA A 2 -8.07 -17.60 8.04
N GLU A 3 -7.27 -17.60 9.10
CA GLU A 3 -6.65 -16.38 9.64
C GLU A 3 -5.43 -16.00 8.81
N SER A 4 -5.66 -15.65 7.54
CA SER A 4 -4.66 -15.13 6.61
C SER A 4 -4.10 -13.81 7.15
N PHE A 5 -2.80 -13.58 7.00
CA PHE A 5 -2.11 -12.38 7.52
C PHE A 5 -2.18 -12.19 9.04
N SER A 6 -2.34 -13.27 9.81
CA SER A 6 -2.25 -13.23 11.27
C SER A 6 -0.81 -12.93 11.72
N THR A 7 -0.69 -12.01 12.67
CA THR A 7 0.57 -11.60 13.31
C THR A 7 0.33 -11.33 14.78
N THR A 8 1.36 -11.55 15.60
CA THR A 8 1.36 -11.20 17.02
C THR A 8 1.68 -9.72 17.25
N SER A 9 2.25 -9.06 16.24
CA SER A 9 2.77 -7.70 16.34
C SER A 9 1.98 -6.73 15.49
N ARG A 10 1.62 -5.58 16.08
CA ARG A 10 0.97 -4.50 15.33
C ARG A 10 1.98 -3.77 14.44
N PHE A 11 1.52 -3.37 13.27
CA PHE A 11 2.32 -2.59 12.35
C PHE A 11 2.31 -1.11 12.74
N PHE A 12 3.51 -0.53 12.86
CA PHE A 12 3.68 0.90 13.10
C PHE A 12 4.78 1.44 12.19
N ASP A 13 4.43 2.45 11.39
CA ASP A 13 5.40 3.17 10.57
C ASP A 13 5.64 4.57 11.15
N ASN A 14 6.53 4.66 12.13
CA ASN A 14 6.87 5.94 12.76
C ASN A 14 7.62 6.90 11.82
N LYS A 15 8.13 6.43 10.68
CA LYS A 15 8.89 7.26 9.74
C LYS A 15 7.95 8.14 8.91
N PHE A 16 6.86 7.57 8.41
CA PHE A 16 5.87 8.28 7.59
C PHE A 16 4.63 8.68 8.41
N TYR A 17 4.31 7.92 9.46
CA TYR A 17 3.14 8.10 10.31
C TYR A 17 3.52 8.17 11.79
N PRO A 18 4.27 9.19 12.24
CA PRO A 18 4.75 9.31 13.63
C PRO A 18 3.63 9.41 14.68
N ARG A 19 2.41 9.76 14.26
CA ARG A 19 1.21 9.81 15.12
C ARG A 19 0.25 8.63 14.86
N GLY A 20 0.65 7.66 14.05
CA GLY A 20 -0.16 6.53 13.61
C GLY A 20 -1.11 6.86 12.45
N PHE A 21 -1.59 5.81 11.78
CA PHE A 21 -2.42 5.90 10.58
C PHE A 21 -3.77 6.61 10.84
N SER A 22 -4.40 6.33 11.98
CA SER A 22 -5.69 6.92 12.37
C SER A 22 -5.67 8.44 12.53
N ARG A 23 -4.51 9.05 12.83
CA ARG A 23 -4.40 10.50 13.08
C ARG A 23 -3.93 11.30 11.87
N HIS A 24 -3.49 10.64 10.80
CA HIS A 24 -2.97 11.30 9.61
C HIS A 24 -4.07 11.70 8.62
N GLY A 25 -5.23 11.06 8.68
CA GLY A 25 -6.37 11.36 7.81
C GLY A 25 -6.29 10.76 6.40
N ASP A 26 -5.21 10.05 6.05
CA ASP A 26 -5.12 9.31 4.79
C ASP A 26 -6.01 8.06 4.77
N PHE A 27 -6.23 7.48 5.95
CA PHE A 27 -6.95 6.23 6.14
C PHE A 27 -8.17 6.48 7.01
N THR A 28 -9.27 5.80 6.70
CA THR A 28 -10.41 5.68 7.61
C THR A 28 -9.99 4.88 8.85
N ILE A 29 -10.78 4.99 9.91
CA ILE A 29 -10.53 4.26 11.17
C ILE A 29 -10.45 2.74 10.93
N LYS A 30 -11.32 2.21 10.06
CA LYS A 30 -11.32 0.78 9.70
C LYS A 30 -10.04 0.38 8.96
N GLU A 31 -9.65 1.15 7.95
CA GLU A 31 -8.42 0.87 7.19
C GLU A 31 -7.17 0.95 8.09
N ALA A 32 -7.10 1.96 8.96
CA ALA A 32 -6.01 2.11 9.91
C ALA A 32 -5.91 0.88 10.84
N GLN A 33 -7.03 0.42 11.39
CA GLN A 33 -7.05 -0.78 12.23
C GLN A 33 -6.63 -2.05 11.47
N LEU A 34 -7.05 -2.19 10.21
CA LEU A 34 -6.64 -3.32 9.37
C LEU A 34 -5.13 -3.29 9.09
N LEU A 35 -4.59 -2.13 8.75
CA LEU A 35 -3.16 -1.95 8.53
C LEU A 35 -2.36 -2.18 9.83
N GLU A 36 -2.84 -1.69 10.97
CA GLU A 36 -2.22 -1.93 12.27
C GLU A 36 -2.24 -3.42 12.66
N ARG A 37 -3.31 -4.16 12.33
CA ARG A 37 -3.44 -5.59 12.66
C ARG A 37 -2.69 -6.51 11.71
N HIS A 38 -2.77 -6.27 10.41
CA HIS A 38 -2.24 -7.19 9.37
C HIS A 38 -1.00 -6.65 8.67
N GLY A 39 -0.66 -5.38 8.86
CA GLY A 39 0.43 -4.72 8.14
C GLY A 39 1.80 -5.33 8.40
N HIS A 40 2.03 -5.96 9.56
CA HIS A 40 3.31 -6.62 9.82
C HIS A 40 3.49 -7.84 8.93
N ALA A 41 2.46 -8.69 8.84
CA ALA A 41 2.50 -9.86 7.97
C ALA A 41 2.59 -9.44 6.48
N MET A 42 1.78 -8.46 6.07
CA MET A 42 1.84 -7.90 4.71
C MET A 42 3.23 -7.33 4.39
N HIS A 43 3.85 -6.60 5.32
CA HIS A 43 5.18 -6.04 5.14
C HIS A 43 6.25 -7.13 5.01
N GLU A 44 6.22 -8.17 5.85
CA GLU A 44 7.16 -9.28 5.78
C GLU A 44 7.04 -10.08 4.48
N LEU A 45 5.82 -10.23 3.96
CA LEU A 45 5.58 -10.83 2.65
C LEU A 45 6.12 -9.93 1.52
N ASP A 46 5.81 -8.62 1.53
CA ASP A 46 6.25 -7.65 0.51
C ASP A 46 7.77 -7.58 0.39
N ILE A 47 8.51 -7.67 1.51
CA ILE A 47 9.98 -7.67 1.52
C ILE A 47 10.60 -9.08 1.37
N GLY A 48 9.78 -10.13 1.27
CA GLY A 48 10.24 -11.51 1.13
C GLY A 48 10.86 -12.14 2.38
N LYS A 49 10.65 -11.57 3.57
CA LYS A 49 11.07 -12.20 4.85
C LYS A 49 10.22 -13.42 5.19
N ARG A 50 8.93 -13.37 4.86
CA ARG A 50 7.97 -14.45 5.05
C ARG A 50 7.57 -15.01 3.70
N GLN A 51 7.42 -16.33 3.59
CA GLN A 51 6.88 -16.97 2.39
C GLN A 51 5.35 -17.02 2.47
N PRO A 52 4.65 -16.76 1.35
CA PRO A 52 3.20 -16.91 1.28
C PRO A 52 2.84 -18.39 1.46
N SER A 53 1.91 -18.70 2.35
CA SER A 53 1.41 -20.06 2.57
C SER A 53 -0.04 -20.22 2.12
N THR A 54 -0.82 -19.15 2.17
CA THR A 54 -2.23 -19.16 1.76
C THR A 54 -2.41 -18.55 0.37
N ASP A 55 -3.44 -18.98 -0.36
CA ASP A 55 -3.80 -18.41 -1.67
C ASP A 55 -3.91 -16.88 -1.60
N GLU A 56 -4.55 -16.33 -0.56
CA GLU A 56 -4.64 -14.88 -0.34
C GLU A 56 -3.27 -14.18 -0.24
N GLU A 57 -2.27 -14.81 0.39
CA GLU A 57 -0.91 -14.26 0.48
C GLU A 57 -0.19 -14.30 -0.88
N ILE A 58 -0.43 -15.36 -1.68
CA ILE A 58 0.10 -15.48 -3.04
C ILE A 58 -0.52 -14.40 -3.94
N GLN A 59 -1.84 -14.23 -3.87
CA GLN A 59 -2.58 -13.21 -4.60
C GLN A 59 -2.11 -11.81 -4.22
N PHE A 60 -1.91 -11.56 -2.92
CA PHE A 60 -1.38 -10.29 -2.41
C PHE A 60 -0.01 -9.96 -3.00
N LEU A 61 0.89 -10.93 -3.15
CA LEU A 61 2.19 -10.70 -3.80
C LEU A 61 2.02 -10.34 -5.28
N ALA A 62 1.15 -11.05 -6.02
CA ALA A 62 0.84 -10.71 -7.41
C ALA A 62 0.29 -9.27 -7.52
N VAL A 63 -0.50 -8.81 -6.56
CA VAL A 63 -0.96 -7.42 -6.47
C VAL A 63 0.20 -6.46 -6.18
N CYS A 64 1.11 -6.81 -5.27
CA CYS A 64 2.31 -6.00 -4.98
C CYS A 64 3.25 -5.86 -6.18
N HIS A 65 3.32 -6.89 -7.03
CA HIS A 65 4.05 -6.87 -8.29
C HIS A 65 3.32 -6.13 -9.42
N GLY A 66 2.05 -5.79 -9.23
CA GLY A 66 1.21 -5.14 -10.24
C GLY A 66 0.66 -6.09 -11.31
N GLU A 67 0.76 -7.40 -11.10
CA GLU A 67 0.22 -8.42 -12.00
C GLU A 67 -1.30 -8.57 -11.84
N ARG A 68 -1.83 -8.23 -10.66
CA ARG A 68 -3.27 -8.28 -10.35
C ARG A 68 -3.76 -6.96 -9.76
N LYS A 69 -5.04 -6.65 -9.95
CA LYS A 69 -5.72 -5.54 -9.28
C LYS A 69 -6.06 -5.93 -7.82
N PRO A 70 -5.92 -5.01 -6.86
CA PRO A 70 -6.29 -5.28 -5.46
C PRO A 70 -7.80 -5.46 -5.34
N GLU A 71 -8.25 -6.64 -4.91
CA GLU A 71 -9.68 -6.95 -4.78
C GLU A 71 -10.13 -6.83 -3.33
N THR A 72 -9.33 -7.35 -2.41
CA THR A 72 -9.61 -7.31 -0.97
C THR A 72 -9.33 -5.94 -0.37
N GLU A 73 -9.96 -5.64 0.77
CA GLU A 73 -9.67 -4.40 1.51
C GLU A 73 -8.20 -4.33 1.93
N LEU A 74 -7.60 -5.45 2.36
CA LEU A 74 -6.20 -5.52 2.77
C LEU A 74 -5.24 -5.12 1.65
N GLU A 75 -5.41 -5.69 0.47
CA GLU A 75 -4.61 -5.38 -0.72
C GLU A 75 -4.74 -3.90 -1.10
N LYS A 76 -5.98 -3.38 -1.13
CA LYS A 76 -6.24 -1.97 -1.45
C LYS A 76 -5.54 -1.03 -0.47
N ILE A 77 -5.62 -1.33 0.82
CA ILE A 77 -5.00 -0.53 1.88
C ILE A 77 -3.47 -0.61 1.80
N TRP A 78 -2.92 -1.79 1.54
CA TRP A 78 -1.47 -1.97 1.39
C TRP A 78 -0.93 -1.18 0.20
N ILE A 79 -1.55 -1.30 -0.98
CA ILE A 79 -1.16 -0.54 -2.17
C ILE A 79 -1.27 0.97 -1.92
N LYS A 80 -2.32 1.42 -1.23
CA LYS A 80 -2.49 2.82 -0.82
C LYS A 80 -1.35 3.27 0.10
N TYR A 81 -1.02 2.49 1.14
CA TYR A 81 0.09 2.75 2.05
C TYR A 81 1.44 2.78 1.32
N THR A 82 1.75 1.75 0.55
CA THR A 82 2.98 1.61 -0.22
C THR A 82 3.14 2.75 -1.21
N THR A 83 2.07 3.14 -1.91
CA THR A 83 2.09 4.29 -2.81
C THR A 83 2.45 5.57 -2.07
N ARG A 84 1.86 5.81 -0.89
CA ARG A 84 2.12 7.02 -0.07
C ARG A 84 3.55 7.07 0.45
N VAL A 85 4.05 5.94 0.94
CA VAL A 85 5.39 5.79 1.51
C VAL A 85 6.49 5.79 0.45
N ARG A 86 6.25 5.18 -0.71
CA ARG A 86 7.19 5.14 -1.83
C ARG A 86 7.19 6.42 -2.68
N ARG A 87 6.25 7.36 -2.49
CA ARG A 87 6.27 8.64 -3.23
C ARG A 87 7.61 9.35 -2.96
N PRO A 88 8.46 9.57 -3.98
CA PRO A 88 9.61 10.43 -3.81
C PRO A 88 9.09 11.80 -3.38
N LYS A 89 9.65 12.38 -2.32
CA LYS A 89 9.37 13.78 -1.96
C LYS A 89 9.66 14.60 -3.21
N ARG A 90 8.61 15.18 -3.82
CA ARG A 90 8.79 16.14 -4.91
C ARG A 90 9.58 17.30 -4.33
N PHE A 91 10.88 17.33 -4.62
CA PHE A 91 11.72 18.49 -4.33
C PHE A 91 11.23 19.61 -5.24
N HIS A 92 10.44 20.53 -4.68
CA HIS A 92 10.18 21.81 -5.32
C HIS A 92 11.36 22.72 -4.96
N THR A 93 12.39 22.75 -5.80
CA THR A 93 13.40 23.80 -5.74
C THR A 93 12.75 25.11 -6.15
N LEU A 94 12.87 26.15 -5.31
CA LEU A 94 12.46 27.53 -5.63
C LEU A 94 13.49 28.19 -6.58
N SER A 95 13.85 27.50 -7.64
CA SER A 95 14.73 27.98 -8.71
C SER A 95 14.16 27.47 -10.02
N GLY A 96 13.69 28.40 -10.85
CA GLY A 96 12.81 28.14 -11.98
C GLY A 96 13.41 27.29 -13.10
N GLY A 97 13.37 25.97 -12.94
CA GLY A 97 13.58 25.00 -14.01
C GLY A 97 12.48 23.95 -13.95
N LYS A 98 11.52 24.01 -14.87
CA LYS A 98 10.35 23.13 -14.92
C LYS A 98 10.80 21.68 -15.20
N PRO A 99 10.56 20.69 -14.32
CA PRO A 99 10.55 19.30 -14.74
C PRO A 99 9.17 18.98 -15.30
N GLN A 100 9.14 18.69 -16.59
CA GLN A 100 7.98 18.22 -17.35
C GLN A 100 7.56 16.87 -16.75
N MET A 101 6.42 16.87 -16.04
CA MET A 101 5.79 15.67 -15.50
C MET A 101 5.10 14.94 -16.65
N ASP A 102 5.46 13.67 -16.83
CA ASP A 102 4.89 12.71 -17.77
C ASP A 102 3.36 12.71 -17.72
N THR A 103 2.77 12.91 -18.89
CA THR A 103 1.36 12.67 -19.20
C THR A 103 1.13 11.16 -19.19
N VAL A 104 0.31 10.66 -18.26
CA VAL A 104 -0.32 9.34 -18.38
C VAL A 104 -1.80 9.55 -18.67
N GLU A 105 -2.12 9.75 -19.94
CA GLU A 105 -3.46 9.59 -20.48
C GLU A 105 -3.55 8.20 -21.11
N GLU A 106 -4.35 7.32 -20.54
CA GLU A 106 -5.08 6.31 -21.33
C GLU A 106 -6.40 6.02 -20.61
N PHE A 107 -7.41 6.83 -20.96
CA PHE A 107 -8.81 6.53 -20.72
C PHE A 107 -9.24 5.69 -21.92
N THR A 108 -9.35 4.37 -21.76
CA THR A 108 -9.92 3.53 -22.82
C THR A 108 -11.44 3.66 -22.75
N GLU A 109 -11.98 4.51 -23.61
CA GLU A 109 -13.40 4.54 -23.97
C GLU A 109 -13.70 3.28 -24.79
N SER A 110 -14.65 2.46 -24.33
CA SER A 110 -15.22 1.40 -25.16
C SER A 110 -16.73 1.53 -25.09
N GLU A 111 -17.26 2.10 -26.17
CA GLU A 111 -18.67 2.21 -26.50
C GLU A 111 -18.92 1.27 -27.68
N ASP A 112 -19.76 0.26 -27.49
CA ASP A 112 -20.58 -0.40 -28.52
C ASP A 112 -21.94 -0.72 -27.88
#